data_AF-A0A1Y6D4C2-F1
#
_entry.id   AF-A0A1Y6D4C2-F1
#
_cell.length_a   1.000
_cell.length_b   1.000
_cell.length_c   1.000
_cell.angle_alpha   90.00
_cell.angle_beta   90.00
_cell.angle_gamma   90.00
#
_symmetry.space_group_name_H-M   'P 1'
#
loop_
_entity.id
_entity.type
_entity.pdbx_description
1 polymer ?
#
loop_
_entity_poly.entity_id
_entity_poly.type
_entity_poly.pdbx_seq_one_letter_code
_entity_poly.pdbx_strand_id
1 'polypeptide(L)' 'MLTPSIDTWIRRSLKALTLWGYGWKRRKQRDSVSYRIEWQDPCTGQWHGEKNAVRLLKSHVLADYNQAARRRSRDYHSYF' A
#
# COMPACT_ATOMS: atom_id res chain seq x y z
N MET A 1 -7.60 17.68 25.16
CA MET A 1 -7.17 18.30 23.88
C MET A 1 -5.71 17.91 23.64
N LEU A 2 -5.46 16.96 22.72
CA LEU A 2 -4.09 16.61 22.32
C LEU A 2 -3.56 17.73 21.41
N THR A 3 -2.36 18.24 21.70
CA THR A 3 -1.72 19.26 20.89
C THR A 3 -1.47 18.75 19.46
N PRO A 4 -1.62 19.58 18.42
CA PRO A 4 -1.54 19.15 17.01
C PRO A 4 -0.22 18.45 16.65
N SER A 5 0.84 18.73 17.40
CA SER A 5 2.16 18.09 17.29
C SER A 5 2.12 16.59 17.63
N ILE A 6 1.46 16.20 18.74
CA ILE A 6 1.43 14.81 19.20
C ILE A 6 0.62 13.94 18.24
N ASP A 7 -0.49 14.49 17.76
CA ASP A 7 -1.35 13.82 16.78
C ASP A 7 -0.61 13.56 15.46
N THR A 8 0.16 14.52 14.95
CA THR A 8 1.01 14.29 13.77
C THR A 8 2.11 13.24 14.01
N TRP A 9 2.71 13.22 15.19
CA TRP A 9 3.70 12.21 15.57
C TRP A 9 3.09 10.81 15.64
N ILE A 10 1.94 10.66 16.29
CA ILE A 10 1.22 9.39 16.39
C ILE A 10 0.86 8.88 14.99
N ARG A 11 0.34 9.75 14.10
CA ARG A 11 0.01 9.36 12.72
C ARG A 11 1.25 8.93 11.93
N ARG A 12 2.39 9.63 12.08
CA ARG A 12 3.65 9.26 11.42
C ARG A 12 4.19 7.93 11.93
N SER A 13 4.19 7.71 13.24
CA SER A 13 4.63 6.47 13.87
C SER A 13 3.73 5.29 13.49
N LEU A 14 2.41 5.47 13.50
CA LEU A 14 1.46 4.47 13.03
C LEU A 14 1.69 4.14 11.57
N LYS A 15 1.90 5.15 10.71
CA LYS A 15 2.22 4.97 9.28
C LYS A 15 3.53 4.22 9.07
N ALA A 16 4.56 4.51 9.86
CA ALA A 16 5.83 3.81 9.82
C ALA A 16 5.68 2.35 10.27
N LEU A 17 4.97 2.09 11.38
CA LEU A 17 4.70 0.74 11.88
C LEU A 17 3.84 -0.07 10.91
N THR A 18 2.86 0.55 10.27
CA THR A 18 2.09 -0.10 9.20
C THR A 18 3.00 -0.41 8.02
N LEU A 19 3.74 0.55 7.49
CA LEU A 19 4.69 0.32 6.38
C LEU A 19 5.76 -0.73 6.70
N TRP A 20 6.17 -0.86 7.97
CA TRP A 20 7.13 -1.88 8.41
C TRP A 20 6.47 -3.25 8.65
N GLY A 21 5.18 -3.25 9.00
CA GLY A 21 4.34 -4.43 9.10
C GLY A 21 4.00 -5.03 7.73
N TYR A 22 3.82 -4.18 6.72
CA TYR A 22 3.42 -4.55 5.36
C TYR A 22 4.63 -4.82 4.46
N GLY A 23 4.48 -5.75 3.52
CA GLY A 23 5.58 -6.17 2.65
C GLY A 23 5.78 -7.68 2.57
N TRP A 24 6.87 -8.08 1.95
CA TRP A 24 7.22 -9.48 1.73
C TRP A 24 7.73 -10.11 3.03
N LYS A 25 7.04 -11.14 3.51
CA LYS A 25 7.48 -11.95 4.65
C LYS A 25 7.42 -13.42 4.34
N ARG A 26 8.30 -14.18 4.97
CA ARG A 26 8.33 -15.63 4.86
C ARG A 26 7.35 -16.23 5.87
N ARG A 27 6.34 -16.94 5.38
CA ARG A 27 5.34 -17.61 6.23
C ARG A 27 5.37 -19.11 6.01
N LYS A 28 5.17 -19.86 7.11
CA LYS A 28 4.97 -21.30 7.08
C LYS A 28 3.56 -21.59 6.57
N GLN A 29 3.44 -22.45 5.56
CA GLN A 29 2.12 -22.89 5.13
C GLN A 29 1.49 -23.78 6.22
N ARG A 30 0.20 -23.58 6.49
CA ARG A 30 -0.52 -24.18 7.63
C ARG A 30 -0.36 -25.71 7.70
N ASP A 31 -0.33 -26.35 6.52
CA ASP A 31 -0.32 -27.81 6.38
C ASP A 31 0.96 -28.36 5.73
N SER A 32 2.05 -27.57 5.68
CA SER A 32 3.33 -28.09 5.17
C SER A 32 4.54 -27.59 5.97
N VAL A 33 5.65 -28.33 5.86
CA VAL A 33 6.96 -27.90 6.38
C VAL A 33 7.58 -26.80 5.49
N SER A 34 6.95 -26.51 4.35
CA SER A 34 7.44 -25.51 3.41
C SER A 34 7.08 -24.09 3.82
N TYR A 35 7.99 -23.18 3.47
CA TYR A 35 7.84 -21.75 3.67
C TYR A 35 7.62 -21.07 2.34
N ARG A 36 6.70 -20.11 2.29
CA ARG A 36 6.46 -19.28 1.12
C ARG A 36 6.69 -17.82 1.47
N ILE A 37 7.24 -17.07 0.50
CA ILE A 37 7.28 -15.62 0.58
C ILE A 37 5.90 -15.10 0.16
N GLU A 38 5.23 -14.43 1.07
CA GLU A 38 3.92 -13.82 0.87
C GLU A 38 4.02 -12.34 1.17
N TRP A 39 3.28 -11.54 0.42
CA TRP A 39 3.17 -10.11 0.64
C TRP A 39 1.92 -9.80 1.44
N GLN A 40 2.05 -8.98 2.48
CA GLN A 40 0.89 -8.47 3.22
C GLN A 40 0.42 -7.15 2.61
N ASP A 41 -0.84 -7.12 2.20
CA ASP A 41 -1.48 -5.93 1.65
C ASP A 41 -1.67 -4.85 2.74
N PRO A 42 -1.12 -3.64 2.56
CA PRO A 42 -1.29 -2.55 3.50
C PRO A 42 -2.72 -2.03 3.61
N CYS A 43 -3.55 -2.22 2.58
CA CYS A 43 -4.92 -1.72 2.56
C CYS A 43 -5.89 -2.68 3.25
N THR A 44 -5.72 -3.99 3.04
CA THR A 44 -6.67 -5.01 3.52
C THR A 44 -6.11 -5.88 4.64
N GLY A 45 -4.80 -5.85 4.88
CA GLY A 45 -4.11 -6.74 5.83
C GLY A 45 -3.99 -8.19 5.36
N GLN A 46 -4.49 -8.52 4.16
CA GLN A 46 -4.51 -9.88 3.62
C GLN A 46 -3.13 -10.30 3.11
N TRP A 47 -2.90 -11.61 3.11
CA TRP A 47 -1.67 -12.21 2.61
C TRP A 47 -1.86 -12.72 1.19
N HIS A 48 -0.95 -12.31 0.30
CA HIS A 48 -0.98 -12.68 -1.09
C HIS A 48 0.32 -13.37 -1.48
N GLY A 49 0.20 -14.48 -2.20
CA GLY A 49 1.33 -15.04 -2.93
C GLY A 49 1.81 -14.08 -4.01
N GLU A 50 3.05 -14.29 -4.46
CA GLU A 50 3.78 -13.35 -5.32
C GLU A 50 3.00 -12.87 -6.55
N LYS A 51 2.44 -13.79 -7.33
CA LYS A 51 1.66 -13.46 -8.54
C LYS A 51 0.49 -12.51 -8.26
N ASN A 52 -0.22 -12.73 -7.15
CA ASN A 52 -1.38 -11.91 -6.78
C ASN A 52 -0.93 -10.55 -6.26
N ALA A 53 0.15 -10.50 -5.47
CA ALA A 53 0.71 -9.25 -4.97
C ALA A 53 1.17 -8.33 -6.11
N VAL A 54 1.91 -8.87 -7.10
CA VAL A 54 2.36 -8.11 -8.26
C VAL A 54 1.18 -7.61 -9.09
N ARG A 55 0.12 -8.42 -9.25
CA ARG A 55 -1.09 -7.99 -9.95
C ARG A 55 -1.78 -6.81 -9.26
N LEU A 56 -1.89 -6.85 -7.93
CA LEU A 56 -2.47 -5.76 -7.14
C LEU A 56 -1.61 -4.49 -7.22
N LEU A 57 -0.30 -4.60 -7.07
CA LEU A 57 0.63 -3.48 -7.22
C LEU A 57 0.51 -2.84 -8.60
N LYS A 58 0.42 -3.65 -9.67
CA LYS A 58 0.22 -3.14 -11.03
C LYS A 58 -1.10 -2.38 -11.16
N SER A 59 -2.20 -2.88 -10.59
CA SER A 59 -3.48 -2.17 -10.63
C SER A 59 -3.45 -0.84 -9.88
N HIS A 60 -2.75 -0.77 -8.74
CA HIS A 60 -2.58 0.48 -8.00
C HIS A 60 -1.79 1.51 -8.79
N VAL A 61 -0.64 1.11 -9.35
CA VAL A 61 0.19 2.01 -10.18
C VAL A 61 -0.59 2.52 -11.39
N LEU A 62 -1.37 1.66 -12.05
CA LEU A 62 -2.22 2.08 -13.18
C LEU A 62 -3.32 3.05 -12.75
N ALA A 63 -3.96 2.82 -11.60
CA ALA A 63 -4.97 3.73 -11.06
C ALA A 63 -4.38 5.11 -10.76
N ASP A 64 -3.21 5.16 -10.12
CA ASP A 64 -2.52 6.40 -9.79
C ASP A 64 -2.08 7.15 -11.06
N TYR A 65 -1.56 6.42 -12.05
CA TYR A 65 -1.19 6.99 -13.35
C TYR A 65 -2.41 7.63 -14.04
N ASN A 66 -3.54 6.92 -14.08
CA ASN A 66 -4.77 7.42 -14.68
C ASN A 66 -5.32 8.64 -13.93
N GLN A 67 -5.23 8.68 -12.60
CA GLN A 67 -5.62 9.86 -11.82
C GLN A 67 -4.70 11.05 -12.10
N ALA A 68 -3.38 10.84 -12.19
CA ALA A 68 -2.42 11.88 -12.50
C ALA A 68 -2.64 12.45 -13.92
N ALA A 69 -2.92 11.58 -14.90
CA ALA A 69 -3.25 11.98 -16.27
C ALA A 69 -4.53 12.84 -16.32
N ARG A 70 -5.58 12.44 -15.59
CA ARG A 70 -6.84 13.20 -15.49
C ARG A 70 -6.69 14.56 -14.82
N ARG A 71 -5.79 14.71 -13.84
CA ARG A 71 -5.51 16.00 -13.22
C ARG A 71 -4.85 16.95 -14.23
N ARG A 72 -3.83 16.47 -14.96
CA ARG A 72 -3.15 17.25 -16.00
C ARG A 72 -4.10 17.72 -17.11
N SER A 73 -5.04 16.87 -17.55
CA SER A 73 -6.00 17.26 -18.59
C SER A 73 -7.01 18.31 -18.09
N ARG A 74 -7.41 18.25 -16.82
CA ARG A 74 -8.27 19.27 -16.19
C ARG A 74 -7.57 20.61 -16.08
N ASP A 75 -6.31 20.62 -15.66
CA ASP A 75 -5.52 21.84 -15.57
C ASP A 75 -5.38 22.49 -16.96
N TYR A 76 -5.07 21.70 -17.99
CA TYR A 76 -5.01 22.20 -19.38
C TYR A 76 -6.33 22.82 -19.85
N HIS A 77 -7.48 22.25 -19.48
CA HIS A 77 -8.80 22.78 -19.84
C HIS A 77 -9.19 24.05 -19.08
N SER A 78 -8.49 24.39 -17.98
CA SER A 78 -8.72 25.64 -17.25
C SER A 78 -7.95 26.85 -17.81
N TYR A 79 -7.06 26.62 -18.77
CA TYR A 79 -6.27 27.66 -19.44
C TYR A 79 -6.79 28.03 -20.84
N PHE A 80 -7.86 27.40 -21.32
CA PHE A 80 -8.50 27.67 -22.61
C PHE A 80 -9.99 27.95 -22.45
#